data_AF-A0A2R5L275-F1
#
_entry.id   AF-A0A2R5L275-F1
#
_cell.length_a   1.000
_cell.length_b   1.000
_cell.length_c   1.000
_cell.angle_alpha   90.00
_cell.angle_beta   90.00
_cell.angle_gamma   90.00
#
_symmetry.space_group_name_H-M   'P 1'
#
loop_
_entity.id
_entity.type
_entity.pdbx_description
1 polymer ?
#
loop_
_entity_poly.entity_id
_entity_poly.type
_entity_poly.pdbx_seq_one_letter_code
_entity_poly.pdbx_strand_id
1 'polypeptide(L)'
;QGYHPSQPTGVTVKCDDGSWSLQGTPTTTEELCLPTCRDPCRNGGTCTKPGICTCTRSYYGSLCEKKKCLKSIPVMQHGDTGMNATYSGWLQCSKGYRVEGTEGSTASITCVAGEWLLAETRSRAVSGSCAPHCSVACKNGGRCVGPDRCECPTAFFGVVCENDACMEDPPAVAHGAFNGSDFYTPRTLQCHSGYHPASAASVACVDAAWRMQYTKLVLITTTQ
;
A
#
# COMPACT_ATOMS: atom_id res chain seq x y z
N GLN A 1 -47.02 25.93 -3.19
CA GLN A 1 -45.96 26.74 -2.52
C GLN A 1 -44.62 26.02 -2.73
N GLY A 2 -43.57 26.73 -3.17
CA GLY A 2 -42.26 26.12 -3.47
C GLY A 2 -42.11 25.46 -4.84
N TYR A 3 -43.03 25.71 -5.78
CA TYR A 3 -42.96 25.30 -7.18
C TYR A 3 -43.09 26.54 -8.07
N HIS A 4 -42.52 26.48 -9.26
CA HIS A 4 -42.60 27.53 -10.27
C HIS A 4 -42.95 26.93 -11.64
N PRO A 5 -43.53 27.70 -12.57
CA PRO A 5 -43.80 27.23 -13.93
C PRO A 5 -42.51 26.81 -14.64
N SER A 6 -42.54 25.69 -15.37
CA SER A 6 -41.40 25.26 -16.21
C SER A 6 -41.15 26.20 -17.39
N GLN A 7 -42.16 26.94 -17.82
CA GLN A 7 -42.10 27.92 -18.90
C GLN A 7 -42.49 29.31 -18.38
N PRO A 8 -41.66 30.35 -18.57
CA PRO A 8 -41.95 31.70 -18.08
C PRO A 8 -43.14 32.34 -18.81
N THR A 9 -43.44 31.91 -20.04
CA THR A 9 -44.56 32.41 -20.85
C THR A 9 -45.84 31.60 -20.67
N GLY A 10 -45.84 30.58 -19.80
CA GLY A 10 -46.92 29.61 -19.67
C GLY A 10 -46.90 28.55 -20.78
N VAL A 11 -47.91 27.68 -20.77
CA VAL A 11 -48.05 26.56 -21.72
C VAL A 11 -49.33 26.68 -22.52
N THR A 12 -49.31 26.21 -23.75
CA THR A 12 -50.49 26.16 -24.60
C THR A 12 -51.19 24.82 -24.45
N VAL A 13 -52.47 24.86 -24.11
CA VAL A 13 -53.36 23.70 -24.10
C VAL A 13 -54.33 23.81 -25.28
N LYS A 14 -54.51 22.71 -26.00
CA LYS A 14 -55.45 22.60 -27.12
C LYS A 14 -56.55 21.61 -26.77
N CYS A 15 -57.79 22.00 -27.04
CA CYS A 15 -58.96 21.13 -26.95
C CYS A 15 -59.29 20.64 -28.36
N ASP A 16 -59.23 19.33 -28.56
CA ASP A 16 -59.65 18.66 -29.79
C ASP A 16 -60.66 17.56 -29.40
N ASP A 17 -61.87 17.59 -29.98
CA ASP A 17 -62.94 16.62 -29.77
C ASP A 17 -63.27 16.32 -28.28
N GLY A 18 -63.32 17.37 -27.45
CA GLY A 18 -63.62 17.28 -26.03
C GLY A 18 -62.46 16.81 -25.14
N SER A 19 -61.28 16.54 -25.71
CA SER A 19 -60.07 16.16 -24.97
C SER A 19 -59.05 17.30 -24.95
N TRP A 20 -58.45 17.55 -23.78
CA TRP A 20 -57.41 18.55 -23.59
C TRP A 20 -56.02 17.94 -23.71
N SER A 21 -55.16 18.54 -24.52
CA SER A 21 -53.76 18.14 -24.70
C SER A 21 -52.81 19.33 -24.57
N LEU A 22 -51.60 19.08 -24.06
CA LEU A 22 -50.52 20.05 -24.08
C LEU A 22 -49.93 20.14 -25.48
N GLN A 23 -49.73 21.36 -25.98
CA GLN A 23 -49.08 21.64 -27.25
C GLN A 23 -47.63 22.07 -26.99
N GLY A 24 -46.67 21.37 -27.58
CA GLY A 24 -45.24 21.67 -27.43
C GLY A 24 -44.62 21.03 -26.18
N THR A 25 -43.64 21.70 -25.56
CA THR A 25 -42.95 21.25 -24.35
C THR A 25 -43.37 22.11 -23.15
N PRO A 26 -43.82 21.52 -22.03
CA PRO A 26 -43.80 20.09 -21.71
C PRO A 26 -44.97 19.31 -22.30
N THR A 27 -44.78 18.02 -22.54
CA THR A 27 -45.83 17.13 -23.10
C THR A 27 -46.68 16.49 -22.02
N THR A 28 -46.25 16.56 -20.76
CA THR A 28 -46.95 16.00 -19.61
C THR A 28 -47.26 17.06 -18.55
N THR A 29 -48.33 16.84 -17.79
CA THR A 29 -48.75 17.77 -16.73
C THR A 29 -47.79 17.78 -15.54
N GLU A 30 -47.03 16.72 -15.31
CA GLU A 30 -46.02 16.62 -14.24
C GLU A 30 -44.84 17.59 -14.43
N GLU A 31 -44.54 17.96 -15.68
CA GLU A 31 -43.44 18.84 -16.04
C GLU A 31 -43.85 20.33 -16.05
N LEU A 32 -45.12 20.66 -15.78
CA LEU A 32 -45.61 22.05 -15.80
C LEU A 32 -45.11 22.87 -14.61
N CYS A 33 -45.00 22.23 -13.45
CA CYS A 33 -44.64 22.88 -12.19
C CYS A 33 -43.36 22.25 -11.66
N LEU A 34 -42.23 22.96 -11.81
CA LEU A 34 -40.94 22.48 -11.35
C LEU A 34 -40.72 22.86 -9.88
N PRO A 35 -40.19 21.95 -9.06
CA PRO A 35 -39.88 22.25 -7.67
C PRO A 35 -38.78 23.32 -7.59
N THR A 36 -38.89 24.19 -6.59
CA THR A 36 -37.88 25.21 -6.29
C THR A 36 -36.97 24.69 -5.18
N CYS A 37 -35.67 24.59 -5.48
CA CYS A 37 -34.64 24.38 -4.48
C CYS A 37 -33.93 25.73 -4.29
N ARG A 38 -34.02 26.32 -3.08
CA ARG A 38 -33.41 27.63 -2.77
C ARG A 38 -31.90 27.60 -3.02
N ASP A 39 -31.25 26.54 -2.58
CA ASP A 39 -29.89 26.21 -2.95
C ASP A 39 -29.90 25.13 -4.04
N PRO A 40 -29.17 25.31 -5.15
CA PRO A 40 -29.20 24.36 -6.26
C PRO A 40 -28.56 23.02 -5.86
N CYS A 41 -29.16 21.94 -6.34
CA CYS A 41 -28.58 20.60 -6.23
C CYS A 41 -27.24 20.55 -6.98
N ARG A 42 -26.19 20.06 -6.30
CA ARG A 42 -24.83 19.99 -6.85
C ARG A 42 -24.58 18.66 -7.55
N ASN A 43 -23.47 18.57 -8.27
CA ASN A 43 -22.92 17.32 -8.81
C ASN A 43 -23.91 16.49 -9.65
N GLY A 44 -24.75 17.17 -10.44
CA GLY A 44 -25.77 16.56 -11.29
C GLY A 44 -26.99 16.03 -10.56
N GLY A 45 -27.21 16.42 -9.29
CA GLY A 45 -28.45 16.13 -8.58
C GLY A 45 -29.64 16.90 -9.17
N THR A 46 -30.83 16.31 -9.08
CA THR A 46 -32.08 16.88 -9.59
C THR A 46 -32.97 17.32 -8.44
N CYS A 47 -33.53 18.53 -8.49
CA CYS A 47 -34.55 18.96 -7.53
C CYS A 47 -35.85 18.22 -7.85
N THR A 48 -36.26 17.29 -6.99
CA THR A 48 -37.46 16.45 -7.22
C THR A 48 -38.65 16.88 -6.37
N LYS A 49 -38.40 17.62 -5.28
CA LYS A 49 -39.41 18.27 -4.43
C LYS A 49 -38.86 19.59 -3.90
N PRO A 50 -39.70 20.53 -3.42
CA PRO A 50 -39.23 21.80 -2.89
C PRO A 50 -38.18 21.59 -1.80
N GLY A 51 -36.97 22.10 -2.05
CA GLY A 51 -35.81 21.94 -1.16
C GLY A 51 -35.21 20.53 -1.04
N ILE A 52 -35.65 19.54 -1.84
CA ILE A 52 -35.13 18.16 -1.78
C ILE A 52 -34.45 17.79 -3.09
N CYS A 53 -33.17 17.45 -2.99
CA CYS A 53 -32.36 16.97 -4.09
C CYS A 53 -32.31 15.43 -4.15
N THR A 54 -32.57 14.87 -5.33
CA THR A 54 -32.25 13.48 -5.65
C THR A 54 -30.85 13.43 -6.27
N CYS A 55 -29.93 12.77 -5.57
CA CYS A 55 -28.53 12.72 -5.97
C CYS A 55 -28.24 11.60 -6.96
N THR A 56 -27.24 11.84 -7.81
CA THR A 56 -26.69 10.79 -8.68
C THR A 56 -26.07 9.66 -7.84
N ARG A 57 -25.82 8.51 -8.49
CA ARG A 57 -25.27 7.32 -7.81
C ARG A 57 -24.04 7.64 -6.97
N SER A 58 -23.19 8.56 -7.42
CA SER A 58 -21.90 8.91 -6.80
C SER A 58 -21.96 9.96 -5.69
N TYR A 59 -23.10 10.58 -5.41
CA TYR A 59 -23.19 11.70 -4.45
C TYR A 59 -24.33 11.53 -3.44
N TYR A 60 -24.20 12.19 -2.30
CA TYR A 60 -25.16 12.26 -1.20
C TYR A 60 -25.06 13.60 -0.46
N GLY A 61 -25.88 13.79 0.56
CA GLY A 61 -26.05 15.09 1.23
C GLY A 61 -27.34 15.76 0.79
N SER A 62 -27.77 16.80 1.51
CA SER A 62 -29.03 17.50 1.21
C SER A 62 -28.98 18.21 -0.14
N LEU A 63 -27.80 18.62 -0.58
CA LEU A 63 -27.54 19.28 -1.86
C LEU A 63 -26.65 18.44 -2.77
N CYS A 64 -26.51 17.14 -2.52
CA CYS A 64 -25.62 16.25 -3.27
C CYS A 64 -24.15 16.69 -3.27
N GLU A 65 -23.73 17.36 -2.21
CA GLU A 65 -22.42 17.99 -2.07
C GLU A 65 -21.31 17.00 -1.65
N LYS A 66 -21.67 15.83 -1.12
CA LYS A 66 -20.73 14.82 -0.63
C LYS A 66 -20.58 13.68 -1.63
N LYS A 67 -19.36 13.28 -1.96
CA LYS A 67 -19.07 12.18 -2.88
C LYS A 67 -19.01 10.85 -2.12
N LYS A 68 -19.71 9.83 -2.63
CA LYS A 68 -19.72 8.47 -2.09
C LYS A 68 -18.45 7.70 -2.51
N CYS A 69 -18.01 6.78 -1.67
CA CYS A 69 -17.09 5.73 -2.07
C CYS A 69 -17.89 4.58 -2.69
N LEU A 70 -18.05 4.62 -4.02
CA LEU A 70 -18.70 3.54 -4.76
C LEU A 70 -17.81 2.31 -4.90
N LYS A 71 -16.49 2.49 -4.74
CA LYS A 71 -15.53 1.40 -4.73
C LYS A 71 -15.46 0.81 -3.33
N SER A 72 -15.48 -0.51 -3.25
CA SER A 72 -15.10 -1.24 -2.05
C SER A 72 -13.72 -0.81 -1.57
N ILE A 73 -13.43 -1.07 -0.30
CA ILE A 73 -12.11 -0.84 0.27
C ILE A 73 -11.07 -1.54 -0.64
N PRO A 74 -9.91 -0.91 -0.94
CA PRO A 74 -8.88 -1.54 -1.75
C PRO A 74 -8.45 -2.87 -1.17
N VAL A 75 -8.19 -3.85 -2.03
CA VAL A 75 -7.63 -5.13 -1.60
C VAL A 75 -6.22 -4.88 -1.06
N MET A 76 -5.99 -5.24 0.21
CA MET A 76 -4.71 -5.02 0.88
C MET A 76 -3.78 -6.19 0.60
N GLN A 77 -2.54 -5.89 0.20
CA GLN A 77 -1.48 -6.89 0.23
C GLN A 77 -1.00 -7.05 1.65
N HIS A 78 -0.81 -8.30 2.08
CA HIS A 78 -0.40 -8.62 3.46
C HIS A 78 -1.35 -8.03 4.51
N GLY A 79 -2.65 -8.01 4.24
CA GLY A 79 -3.66 -7.55 5.18
C GLY A 79 -5.06 -7.92 4.74
N ASP A 80 -6.01 -7.64 5.63
CA ASP A 80 -7.44 -7.78 5.40
C ASP A 80 -8.16 -6.47 5.76
N THR A 81 -9.38 -6.31 5.27
CA THR A 81 -10.20 -5.11 5.50
C THR A 81 -11.64 -5.47 5.78
N GLY A 82 -12.28 -4.70 6.64
CA GLY A 82 -13.71 -4.84 6.92
C GLY A 82 -14.43 -3.49 6.95
N MET A 83 -15.73 -3.53 6.67
CA MET A 83 -16.59 -2.35 6.81
C MET A 83 -17.22 -2.32 8.20
N ASN A 84 -17.16 -1.15 8.86
CA ASN A 84 -17.94 -0.86 10.07
C ASN A 84 -19.25 -0.14 9.71
N ALA A 85 -19.21 0.71 8.68
CA ALA A 85 -20.35 1.42 8.12
C ALA A 85 -20.13 1.72 6.64
N THR A 86 -21.10 2.35 5.98
CA THR A 86 -21.02 2.72 4.56
C THR A 86 -19.81 3.59 4.21
N TYR A 87 -19.30 4.38 5.18
CA TYR A 87 -18.22 5.35 4.97
C TYR A 87 -17.04 5.14 5.91
N SER A 88 -17.01 4.04 6.68
CA SER A 88 -15.92 3.73 7.58
C SER A 88 -15.67 2.22 7.66
N GLY A 89 -14.43 1.87 7.88
CA GLY A 89 -13.99 0.49 8.00
C GLY A 89 -12.72 0.40 8.81
N TRP A 90 -12.15 -0.79 8.80
CA TRP A 90 -10.87 -1.09 9.40
C TRP A 90 -10.01 -1.85 8.41
N LEU A 91 -8.70 -1.74 8.60
CA LEU A 91 -7.72 -2.58 7.94
C LEU A 91 -6.86 -3.24 9.02
N GLN A 92 -6.46 -4.48 8.78
CA GLN A 92 -5.60 -5.26 9.67
C GLN A 92 -4.50 -5.92 8.83
N CYS A 93 -3.27 -5.51 9.06
CA CYS A 93 -2.10 -6.12 8.44
C CYS A 93 -1.84 -7.52 9.03
N SER A 94 -1.26 -8.37 8.20
CA SER A 94 -0.80 -9.71 8.57
C SER A 94 0.35 -9.63 9.58
N LYS A 95 0.62 -10.74 10.28
CA LYS A 95 1.73 -10.82 11.23
C LYS A 95 3.05 -10.37 10.58
N GLY A 96 3.76 -9.46 11.24
CA GLY A 96 5.03 -8.92 10.75
C GLY A 96 4.89 -7.78 9.73
N TYR A 97 3.69 -7.24 9.53
CA TYR A 97 3.42 -6.04 8.76
C TYR A 97 2.75 -4.99 9.65
N ARG A 98 2.97 -3.72 9.34
CA ARG A 98 2.39 -2.56 10.03
C ARG A 98 1.78 -1.59 9.02
N VAL A 99 0.87 -0.75 9.48
CA VAL A 99 0.32 0.30 8.62
C VAL A 99 1.36 1.40 8.42
N GLU A 100 1.61 1.81 7.19
CA GLU A 100 2.57 2.88 6.89
C GLU A 100 2.20 4.18 7.62
N GLY A 101 3.19 4.75 8.30
CA GLY A 101 3.01 5.97 9.09
C GLY A 101 2.34 5.73 10.45
N THR A 102 2.14 4.48 10.88
CA THR A 102 1.68 4.16 12.24
C THR A 102 2.55 3.09 12.90
N GLU A 103 2.46 2.97 14.22
CA GLU A 103 3.10 1.90 14.99
C GLU A 103 2.24 0.61 15.04
N GLY A 104 1.01 0.68 14.54
CA GLY A 104 0.02 -0.40 14.68
C GLY A 104 -0.04 -1.33 13.47
N SER A 105 -0.50 -2.56 13.71
CA SER A 105 -0.91 -3.50 12.66
C SER A 105 -2.34 -3.28 12.18
N THR A 106 -3.10 -2.39 12.84
CA THR A 106 -4.51 -2.13 12.54
C THR A 106 -4.70 -0.61 12.41
N ALA A 107 -5.54 -0.19 11.46
CA ALA A 107 -5.92 1.21 11.31
C ALA A 107 -7.39 1.35 10.95
N SER A 108 -7.99 2.48 11.33
CA SER A 108 -9.33 2.84 10.89
C SER A 108 -9.25 3.53 9.53
N ILE A 109 -10.21 3.27 8.65
CA ILE A 109 -10.31 3.96 7.36
C ILE A 109 -11.63 4.67 7.24
N THR A 110 -11.60 5.85 6.62
CA THR A 110 -12.77 6.69 6.39
C THR A 110 -12.83 7.11 4.93
N CYS A 111 -14.03 7.04 4.35
CA CYS A 111 -14.29 7.55 3.02
C CYS A 111 -14.41 9.08 3.05
N VAL A 112 -13.52 9.78 2.35
CA VAL A 112 -13.57 11.23 2.18
C VAL A 112 -13.47 11.56 0.70
N ALA A 113 -14.46 12.29 0.18
CA ALA A 113 -14.53 12.69 -1.24
C ALA A 113 -14.38 11.52 -2.26
N GLY A 114 -14.84 10.32 -1.88
CA GLY A 114 -14.75 9.13 -2.72
C GLY A 114 -13.42 8.38 -2.64
N GLU A 115 -12.51 8.77 -1.75
CA GLU A 115 -11.27 8.06 -1.47
C GLU A 115 -11.25 7.52 -0.03
N TRP A 116 -10.74 6.30 0.12
CA TRP A 116 -10.52 5.70 1.44
C TRP A 116 -9.20 6.24 2.00
N LEU A 117 -9.26 6.90 3.14
CA LEU A 117 -8.12 7.47 3.83
C LEU A 117 -7.93 6.80 5.18
N LEU A 118 -6.68 6.65 5.62
CA LEU A 118 -6.35 6.29 6.99
C LEU A 118 -6.85 7.39 7.93
N ALA A 119 -7.57 7.03 8.98
CA ALA A 119 -8.16 8.00 9.89
C ALA A 119 -7.09 8.79 10.65
N GLU A 120 -5.95 8.16 10.93
CA GLU A 120 -4.87 8.69 11.74
C GLU A 120 -3.98 9.65 10.93
N THR A 121 -3.53 9.24 9.75
CA THR A 121 -2.57 10.00 8.93
C THR A 121 -3.23 10.80 7.81
N ARG A 122 -4.51 10.52 7.49
CA ARG A 122 -5.21 10.99 6.27
C ARG A 122 -4.53 10.61 4.95
N SER A 123 -3.51 9.77 5.00
CA SER A 123 -2.90 9.19 3.80
C SER A 123 -3.89 8.27 3.11
N ARG A 124 -3.79 8.18 1.78
CA ARG A 124 -4.64 7.32 0.98
C ARG A 124 -4.41 5.85 1.35
N ALA A 125 -5.48 5.15 1.73
CA ALA A 125 -5.43 3.71 1.91
C ALA A 125 -5.35 3.05 0.53
N VAL A 126 -4.25 2.33 0.29
CA VAL A 126 -3.95 1.65 -0.97
C VAL A 126 -3.40 0.26 -0.68
N SER A 127 -3.27 -0.59 -1.70
CA SER A 127 -2.82 -1.97 -1.54
C SER A 127 -1.47 -2.13 -0.80
N GLY A 128 -0.60 -1.11 -0.88
CA GLY A 128 0.70 -1.04 -0.19
C GLY A 128 0.69 -0.40 1.20
N SER A 129 -0.48 -0.10 1.79
CA SER A 129 -0.55 0.53 3.12
C SER A 129 -0.04 -0.38 4.24
N CYS A 130 0.07 -1.70 4.03
CA CYS A 130 0.74 -2.63 4.95
C CYS A 130 2.20 -2.82 4.52
N ALA A 131 3.13 -2.20 5.23
CA ALA A 131 4.56 -2.34 5.01
C ALA A 131 5.17 -3.38 5.97
N PRO A 132 6.24 -4.08 5.55
CA PRO A 132 6.92 -5.03 6.41
C PRO A 132 7.47 -4.35 7.66
N HIS A 133 7.37 -5.06 8.78
CA HIS A 133 7.89 -4.64 10.07
C HIS A 133 9.19 -5.37 10.38
N CYS A 134 10.22 -4.63 10.75
CA CYS A 134 11.45 -5.15 11.32
C CYS A 134 11.54 -4.68 12.77
N SER A 135 11.54 -5.63 13.71
CA SER A 135 11.57 -5.39 15.16
C SER A 135 12.90 -4.78 15.60
N VAL A 136 13.96 -5.15 14.90
CA VAL A 136 15.25 -4.47 14.94
C VAL A 136 15.42 -3.77 13.59
N ALA A 137 15.71 -2.47 13.62
CA ALA A 137 15.90 -1.71 12.40
C ALA A 137 17.12 -2.24 11.60
N CYS A 138 16.97 -2.30 10.27
CA CYS A 138 18.08 -2.59 9.38
C CYS A 138 19.13 -1.48 9.50
N LYS A 139 20.38 -1.87 9.75
CA LYS A 139 21.52 -0.95 9.85
C LYS A 139 22.11 -0.62 8.49
N ASN A 140 23.05 0.32 8.47
CA ASN A 140 23.92 0.61 7.31
C ASN A 140 23.16 0.85 5.99
N GLY A 141 21.97 1.46 6.07
CA GLY A 141 21.12 1.75 4.91
C GLY A 141 20.33 0.57 4.37
N GLY A 142 20.27 -0.56 5.09
CA GLY A 142 19.44 -1.70 4.73
C GLY A 142 17.94 -1.38 4.71
N ARG A 143 17.20 -2.09 3.85
CA ARG A 143 15.75 -1.91 3.68
C ARG A 143 14.99 -3.11 4.23
N CYS A 144 13.93 -2.86 5.01
CA CYS A 144 13.03 -3.92 5.45
C CYS A 144 12.17 -4.38 4.26
N VAL A 145 12.37 -5.63 3.81
CA VAL A 145 11.70 -6.21 2.61
C VAL A 145 10.79 -7.39 2.95
N GLY A 146 10.59 -7.63 4.24
CA GLY A 146 9.73 -8.66 4.77
C GLY A 146 9.75 -8.61 6.30
N PRO A 147 8.84 -9.33 6.98
CA PRO A 147 8.85 -9.47 8.42
C PRO A 147 10.26 -9.85 8.93
N ASP A 148 10.86 -8.97 9.73
CA ASP A 148 12.20 -9.11 10.30
C ASP A 148 13.30 -9.49 9.28
N ARG A 149 13.12 -9.11 8.00
CA ARG A 149 14.07 -9.43 6.93
C ARG A 149 14.58 -8.15 6.27
N CYS A 150 15.88 -7.93 6.41
CA CYS A 150 16.60 -6.83 5.78
C CYS A 150 17.20 -7.24 4.43
N GLU A 151 17.08 -6.35 3.46
CA GLU A 151 17.87 -6.33 2.23
C GLU A 151 19.06 -5.40 2.46
N CYS A 152 20.26 -5.96 2.41
CA CYS A 152 21.49 -5.21 2.68
C CYS A 152 22.08 -4.61 1.41
N PRO A 153 22.66 -3.40 1.47
CA PRO A 153 23.51 -2.89 0.40
C PRO A 153 24.73 -3.81 0.23
N THR A 154 25.34 -3.79 -0.96
CA THR A 154 26.45 -4.70 -1.32
C THR A 154 27.64 -4.67 -0.37
N ALA A 155 27.87 -3.54 0.32
CA ALA A 155 28.95 -3.36 1.28
C ALA A 155 28.67 -3.93 2.69
N PHE A 156 27.50 -4.53 2.93
CA PHE A 156 27.11 -5.02 4.25
C PHE A 156 26.41 -6.38 4.16
N PHE A 157 26.44 -7.13 5.26
CA PHE A 157 25.74 -8.40 5.41
C PHE A 157 25.33 -8.65 6.87
N GLY A 158 24.60 -9.74 7.10
CA GLY A 158 24.06 -10.09 8.42
C GLY A 158 22.53 -10.01 8.45
N VAL A 159 21.94 -10.31 9.60
CA VAL A 159 20.48 -10.38 9.74
C VAL A 159 19.83 -9.00 9.68
N VAL A 160 20.56 -7.97 10.13
CA VAL A 160 20.14 -6.57 10.10
C VAL A 160 21.19 -5.70 9.45
N CYS A 161 22.01 -6.25 8.56
CA CYS A 161 23.09 -5.55 7.84
C CYS A 161 24.15 -4.94 8.77
N GLU A 162 24.43 -5.61 9.89
CA GLU A 162 25.33 -5.15 10.94
C GLU A 162 26.82 -5.39 10.66
N ASN A 163 27.16 -6.26 9.69
CA ASN A 163 28.54 -6.63 9.38
C ASN A 163 29.00 -5.99 8.07
N ASP A 164 30.25 -5.55 8.00
CA ASP A 164 30.87 -5.00 6.79
C ASP A 164 31.33 -6.13 5.85
N ALA A 165 30.93 -6.07 4.58
CA ALA A 165 31.35 -7.01 3.56
C ALA A 165 32.80 -6.77 3.13
N CYS A 166 33.47 -7.84 2.72
CA CYS A 166 34.84 -7.83 2.24
C CYS A 166 34.85 -7.53 0.74
N MET A 167 34.86 -6.25 0.42
CA MET A 167 34.79 -5.74 -0.96
C MET A 167 36.07 -6.01 -1.77
N GLU A 168 37.19 -6.28 -1.09
CA GLU A 168 38.43 -6.70 -1.73
C GLU A 168 38.47 -8.22 -1.94
N ASP A 169 39.22 -8.65 -2.95
CA ASP A 169 39.44 -10.08 -3.19
C ASP A 169 40.24 -10.71 -2.03
N PRO A 170 39.98 -12.00 -1.71
CA PRO A 170 40.79 -12.73 -0.75
C PRO A 170 42.29 -12.72 -1.11
N PRO A 171 43.19 -12.87 -0.12
CA PRO A 171 44.61 -12.96 -0.37
C PRO A 171 44.92 -14.01 -1.44
N ALA A 172 45.76 -13.64 -2.41
CA ALA A 172 46.23 -14.57 -3.42
C ALA A 172 47.02 -15.72 -2.77
N VAL A 173 46.74 -16.95 -3.19
CA VAL A 173 47.42 -18.15 -2.70
C VAL A 173 48.24 -18.74 -3.84
N ALA A 174 49.52 -19.03 -3.59
CA ALA A 174 50.34 -19.72 -4.58
C ALA A 174 49.78 -21.13 -4.82
N HIS A 175 49.60 -21.49 -6.09
CA HIS A 175 49.11 -22.81 -6.51
C HIS A 175 47.73 -23.20 -5.93
N GLY A 176 46.85 -22.21 -5.71
CA GLY A 176 45.47 -22.44 -5.31
C GLY A 176 44.60 -21.19 -5.46
N ALA A 177 43.31 -21.33 -5.18
CA ALA A 177 42.35 -20.23 -5.17
C ALA A 177 41.26 -20.48 -4.13
N PHE A 178 40.63 -19.42 -3.64
CA PHE A 178 39.44 -19.51 -2.81
C PHE A 178 38.18 -19.60 -3.69
N ASN A 179 37.25 -20.49 -3.37
CA ASN A 179 35.99 -20.60 -4.08
C ASN A 179 34.99 -19.50 -3.66
N GLY A 180 33.99 -19.23 -4.49
CA GLY A 180 32.96 -18.22 -4.21
C GLY A 180 33.17 -16.90 -4.94
N SER A 181 32.09 -16.14 -5.06
CA SER A 181 32.05 -14.90 -5.85
C SER A 181 31.37 -13.73 -5.11
N ASP A 182 30.79 -13.97 -3.94
CA ASP A 182 30.22 -12.92 -3.09
C ASP A 182 31.25 -12.38 -2.07
N PHE A 183 30.89 -11.30 -1.39
CA PHE A 183 31.79 -10.52 -0.54
C PHE A 183 31.70 -10.88 0.95
N TYR A 184 30.99 -11.94 1.34
CA TYR A 184 30.72 -12.20 2.76
C TYR A 184 30.65 -13.67 3.15
N THR A 185 30.42 -14.59 2.22
CA THR A 185 30.41 -16.02 2.55
C THR A 185 31.82 -16.52 2.82
N PRO A 186 32.01 -17.37 3.86
CA PRO A 186 33.27 -18.04 4.05
C PRO A 186 33.66 -18.86 2.82
N ARG A 187 34.90 -18.70 2.38
CA ARG A 187 35.44 -19.33 1.17
C ARG A 187 36.39 -20.45 1.56
N THR A 188 36.33 -21.58 0.86
CA THR A 188 37.26 -22.69 1.06
C THR A 188 38.38 -22.66 0.03
N LEU A 189 39.60 -22.99 0.45
CA LEU A 189 40.78 -23.09 -0.38
C LEU A 189 40.71 -24.35 -1.26
N GLN A 190 40.87 -24.15 -2.58
CA GLN A 190 41.05 -25.20 -3.56
C GLN A 190 42.48 -25.16 -4.10
N CYS A 191 43.26 -26.20 -3.82
CA CYS A 191 44.62 -26.34 -4.32
C CYS A 191 44.63 -26.82 -5.79
N HIS A 192 45.63 -26.38 -6.56
CA HIS A 192 45.90 -26.92 -7.89
C HIS A 192 46.40 -28.37 -7.80
N SER A 193 46.33 -29.10 -8.92
CA SER A 193 46.79 -30.49 -8.98
C SER A 193 48.23 -30.65 -8.49
N GLY A 194 48.47 -31.62 -7.60
CA GLY A 194 49.77 -31.87 -6.97
C GLY A 194 50.04 -31.10 -5.68
N TYR A 195 49.16 -30.17 -5.27
CA TYR A 195 49.28 -29.39 -4.04
C TYR A 195 48.20 -29.79 -3.02
N HIS A 196 48.52 -29.69 -1.73
CA HIS A 196 47.62 -29.97 -0.62
C HIS A 196 47.72 -28.88 0.47
N PRO A 197 46.63 -28.58 1.19
CA PRO A 197 46.63 -27.50 2.18
C PRO A 197 47.49 -27.85 3.41
N ALA A 198 48.32 -26.91 3.85
CA ALA A 198 49.23 -27.10 4.99
C ALA A 198 48.50 -27.05 6.36
N SER A 199 47.53 -26.15 6.54
CA SER A 199 46.53 -26.08 7.61
C SER A 199 45.53 -24.97 7.25
N ALA A 200 44.33 -24.95 7.87
CA ALA A 200 43.23 -24.01 7.56
C ALA A 200 42.82 -23.99 6.08
N ALA A 201 41.68 -24.61 5.75
CA ALA A 201 41.18 -24.68 4.38
C ALA A 201 40.12 -23.61 4.07
N SER A 202 39.97 -22.55 4.87
CA SER A 202 39.00 -21.49 4.59
C SER A 202 39.43 -20.09 5.07
N VAL A 203 38.88 -19.08 4.41
CA VAL A 203 38.86 -17.68 4.86
C VAL A 203 37.43 -17.25 5.16
N ALA A 204 37.25 -16.37 6.12
CA ALA A 204 35.98 -15.73 6.41
C ALA A 204 36.13 -14.22 6.43
N CYS A 205 35.05 -13.51 6.09
CA CYS A 205 35.01 -12.07 6.19
C CYS A 205 34.82 -11.64 7.66
N VAL A 206 35.80 -10.93 8.21
CA VAL A 206 35.78 -10.44 9.60
C VAL A 206 36.30 -9.01 9.62
N ASP A 207 35.45 -8.08 10.05
CA ASP A 207 35.73 -6.63 10.09
C ASP A 207 36.19 -6.09 8.72
N ALA A 208 35.41 -6.33 7.67
CA ALA A 208 35.71 -5.94 6.28
C ALA A 208 36.99 -6.54 5.67
N ALA A 209 37.65 -7.49 6.33
CA ALA A 209 38.86 -8.15 5.82
C ALA A 209 38.72 -9.68 5.80
N TRP A 210 39.23 -10.31 4.73
CA TRP A 210 39.32 -11.77 4.65
C TRP A 210 40.38 -12.30 5.61
N ARG A 211 39.98 -13.12 6.58
CA ARG A 211 40.86 -13.72 7.59
C ARG A 211 40.86 -15.25 7.51
N MET A 212 42.03 -15.85 7.61
CA MET A 212 42.21 -17.31 7.64
C MET A 212 41.53 -17.91 8.88
N GLN A 213 40.76 -18.97 8.67
CA GLN A 213 40.12 -19.72 9.76
C GLN A 213 40.92 -20.99 10.07
N TYR A 214 41.73 -20.96 11.13
CA TYR A 214 42.43 -22.13 11.62
C TYR A 214 41.52 -23.00 12.49
N THR A 215 41.30 -24.25 12.09
CA THR A 215 40.80 -25.26 13.02
C THR A 215 41.83 -25.43 14.13
N LYS A 216 41.47 -25.14 15.38
CA LYS A 216 42.28 -25.55 16.54
C LYS A 216 42.51 -27.05 16.43
N LEU A 217 43.75 -27.47 16.22
CA LEU A 217 44.17 -28.85 16.43
C LEU A 217 43.81 -29.22 17.87
N VAL A 218 42.86 -30.14 18.03
CA VAL A 218 42.66 -30.84 19.30
C VAL A 218 43.95 -31.63 19.53
N LEU A 219 44.74 -31.21 20.51
CA LEU A 219 45.86 -31.99 21.01
C LEU A 219 45.28 -33.27 21.60
N ILE A 220 45.31 -34.38 20.85
CA ILE A 220 45.12 -35.71 21.43
C ILE A 220 46.41 -35.99 22.20
N THR A 221 46.40 -35.73 23.51
CA THR A 221 47.45 -36.26 24.40
C THR A 221 47.25 -37.76 24.51
N THR A 222 47.95 -38.55 23.70
CA THR A 222 48.17 -39.97 24.01
C THR A 222 49.12 -40.03 25.20
N THR A 223 48.57 -40.24 26.39
CA THR A 223 49.33 -40.74 27.53
C THR A 223 49.81 -42.15 27.21
N GLN A 224 51.13 -42.35 27.22
CA GLN A 224 51.78 -43.66 27.31
C GLN A 224 51.47 -44.33 28.64
#